data_AF-A0A402CBE2-F1
#
_entry.id   AF-A0A402CBE2-F1
#
_cell.length_a   1.000
_cell.length_b   1.000
_cell.length_c   1.000
_cell.angle_alpha   90.00
_cell.angle_beta   90.00
_cell.angle_gamma   90.00
#
_symmetry.space_group_name_H-M   'P 1'
#
loop_
_entity.id
_entity.type
_entity.pdbx_description
1 polymer ?
#
loop_
_entity_poly.entity_id
_entity_poly.type
_entity_poly.pdbx_seq_one_letter_code
_entity_poly.pdbx_strand_id
1 'polypeptide(L)'
;MVRCLSSSQRGSRDRDSDLIAVGGGTRVDPGMDFAAIVDQSRDVELRALAQSEVQVERLVEVIDPPRSPSLHPFFQAALSLNNFTPTTFTTETLRFEITPRPLDIAKCDLHFHFTECHHTDRQPAGIDAELVYSTDLFDATTVGSFLEGLRAILAEITV
;
A
#
# COMPACT_ATOMS: atom_id res chain seq x y z
N MET A 1 -5.30 -8.40 11.33
CA MET A 1 -6.74 -8.04 11.19
C MET A 1 -6.92 -7.40 9.82
N VAL A 2 -8.02 -7.69 9.12
CA VAL A 2 -8.29 -7.13 7.79
C VAL A 2 -9.50 -6.19 7.86
N ARG A 3 -9.36 -4.95 7.37
CA ARG A 3 -10.46 -3.97 7.33
C ARG A 3 -10.63 -3.36 5.94
N CYS A 4 -11.89 -3.06 5.59
CA CYS A 4 -12.25 -2.30 4.39
C CYS A 4 -12.69 -0.90 4.78
N LEU A 5 -12.16 0.11 4.09
CA LEU A 5 -12.57 1.51 4.24
C LEU A 5 -13.04 2.02 2.88
N SER A 6 -14.29 2.44 2.79
CA SER A 6 -14.88 3.02 1.58
C SER A 6 -14.82 4.54 1.61
N SER A 7 -14.26 5.20 0.60
CA SER A 7 -14.23 6.67 0.50
C SER A 7 -15.18 7.20 -0.56
N SER A 8 -16.10 8.10 -0.19
CA SER A 8 -17.00 8.81 -1.11
C SER A 8 -16.56 10.25 -1.42
N GLN A 9 -15.51 10.78 -0.79
CA GLN A 9 -15.07 12.17 -0.98
C GLN A 9 -13.82 12.30 -1.85
N ARG A 10 -14.01 12.89 -3.05
CA ARG A 10 -12.92 13.43 -3.87
C ARG A 10 -12.51 14.80 -3.35
N GLY A 11 -11.32 14.87 -2.76
CA GLY A 11 -10.59 16.14 -2.64
C GLY A 11 -10.22 16.56 -1.23
N SER A 12 -8.98 16.26 -0.85
CA SER A 12 -8.08 17.22 -0.20
C SER A 12 -6.67 16.71 -0.44
N ARG A 13 -5.81 17.55 -1.02
CA ARG A 13 -4.39 17.24 -1.24
C ARG A 13 -3.69 17.19 0.11
N ASP A 14 -3.68 16.01 0.72
CA ASP A 14 -2.85 15.76 1.88
C ASP A 14 -1.40 15.57 1.42
N ARG A 15 -0.52 16.42 1.93
CA ARG A 15 0.90 16.53 1.58
C ARG A 15 1.80 15.74 2.53
N ASP A 16 1.23 14.86 3.35
CA ASP A 16 2.01 13.90 4.11
C ASP A 16 2.40 12.71 3.23
N SER A 17 3.72 12.55 3.17
CA SER A 17 4.47 11.86 2.15
C SER A 17 4.54 10.38 2.49
N ASP A 18 3.46 9.64 2.25
CA ASP A 18 3.58 8.19 2.15
C ASP A 18 4.31 7.88 0.84
N LEU A 19 5.52 7.36 0.98
CA LEU A 19 6.40 6.99 -0.09
C LEU A 19 5.71 5.91 -0.96
N ILE A 20 4.96 6.33 -1.98
CA ILE A 20 4.50 5.41 -3.03
C ILE A 20 5.72 5.16 -3.91
N ALA A 21 6.44 4.08 -3.62
CA ALA A 21 7.44 3.57 -4.55
C ALA A 21 6.69 3.03 -5.78
N VAL A 22 6.73 3.78 -6.88
CA VAL A 22 6.24 3.30 -8.18
C VAL A 22 7.29 2.35 -8.73
N GLY A 23 7.26 1.10 -8.27
CA GLY A 23 8.05 0.02 -8.86
C GLY A 23 7.60 -0.22 -10.30
N GLY A 24 8.56 -0.49 -11.19
CA GLY A 24 8.23 -1.02 -12.51
C GLY A 24 7.39 -2.31 -12.41
N GLY A 25 6.66 -2.68 -13.47
CA GLY A 25 5.82 -3.88 -13.43
C GLY A 25 6.64 -5.16 -13.19
N THR A 26 6.37 -5.85 -12.08
CA THR A 26 6.84 -7.22 -11.86
C THR A 26 6.04 -8.17 -12.76
N ARG A 27 6.72 -9.00 -13.54
CA ARG A 27 6.05 -9.96 -14.42
C ARG A 27 5.73 -11.22 -13.63
N VAL A 28 4.45 -11.57 -13.56
CA VAL A 28 3.99 -12.81 -12.95
C VAL A 28 3.64 -13.80 -14.06
N ASP A 29 4.35 -14.93 -14.09
CA ASP A 29 4.02 -16.08 -14.94
C ASP A 29 3.53 -17.22 -14.03
N PRO A 30 2.41 -17.90 -14.35
CA PRO A 30 1.91 -19.02 -13.56
C PRO A 30 2.90 -20.17 -13.34
N GLY A 31 3.93 -20.30 -14.19
CA GLY A 31 4.99 -21.30 -14.04
C GLY A 31 6.17 -20.87 -13.15
N MET A 32 6.18 -19.65 -12.61
CA MET A 32 7.27 -19.15 -11.78
C MET A 32 7.09 -19.50 -10.30
N ASP A 33 8.19 -19.93 -9.69
CA ASP A 33 8.31 -20.11 -8.25
C ASP A 33 8.10 -18.77 -7.52
N PHE A 34 7.43 -18.82 -6.37
CA PHE A 34 7.15 -17.60 -5.58
C PHE A 34 8.43 -16.83 -5.21
N ALA A 35 9.50 -17.53 -4.83
CA ALA A 35 10.78 -16.90 -4.51
C ALA A 35 11.36 -16.11 -5.70
N ALA A 36 11.21 -16.62 -6.93
CA ALA A 36 11.68 -15.93 -8.13
C ALA A 36 10.89 -14.64 -8.41
N ILE A 37 9.58 -14.65 -8.11
CA ILE A 37 8.74 -13.45 -8.22
C ILE A 37 9.18 -12.39 -7.19
N VAL A 38 9.47 -12.81 -5.96
CA VAL A 38 9.97 -11.91 -4.90
C VAL A 38 11.31 -11.30 -5.28
N ASP A 39 12.24 -12.11 -5.78
CA ASP A 39 13.56 -11.63 -6.23
C ASP A 39 13.43 -10.63 -7.39
N GLN A 40 12.56 -10.92 -8.36
CA GLN A 40 12.29 -9.98 -9.45
C GLN A 40 11.68 -8.67 -8.96
N SER A 41 10.71 -8.74 -8.03
CA SER A 41 10.09 -7.55 -7.46
C SER A 41 11.12 -6.70 -6.72
N ARG A 42 11.99 -7.34 -5.93
CA ARG A 42 13.08 -6.67 -5.22
C ARG A 42 14.03 -5.95 -6.18
N ASP A 43 14.45 -6.63 -7.25
CA ASP A 43 15.32 -6.05 -8.27
C ASP A 43 14.71 -4.81 -8.93
N VAL A 44 13.42 -4.88 -9.25
CA VAL A 44 12.70 -3.77 -9.88
C VAL A 44 12.55 -2.59 -8.92
N GLU A 45 12.19 -2.84 -7.66
CA GLU A 45 12.09 -1.78 -6.65
C GLU A 45 13.44 -1.13 -6.35
N LEU A 46 14.51 -1.90 -6.20
CA LEU A 46 15.85 -1.35 -5.94
C LEU A 46 16.33 -0.47 -7.11
N ARG A 47 16.03 -0.86 -8.36
CA ARG A 47 16.32 -0.02 -9.53
C ARG A 47 15.50 1.27 -9.53
N ALA A 48 14.21 1.20 -9.16
CA ALA A 48 13.36 2.38 -9.05
C ALA A 48 13.86 3.33 -7.95
N LEU A 49 14.24 2.81 -6.78
CA LEU A 49 14.81 3.59 -5.68
C LEU A 49 16.15 4.24 -6.05
N ALA A 50 16.97 3.57 -6.86
CA ALA A 50 18.21 4.12 -7.39
C ALA A 50 17.98 5.26 -8.42
N GLN A 51 16.75 5.47 -8.89
CA GLN A 51 16.37 6.50 -9.87
C GLN A 51 15.66 7.70 -9.20
N SER A 52 16.14 8.12 -8.04
CA SER A 52 15.50 9.12 -7.16
C SER A 52 15.44 10.56 -7.72
N GLU A 53 16.10 10.84 -8.85
CA GLU A 53 16.09 12.16 -9.50
C GLU A 53 14.92 12.37 -10.49
N VAL A 54 14.16 11.32 -10.80
CA VAL A 54 13.03 11.43 -11.72
C VAL A 54 11.77 11.83 -10.95
N GLN A 55 11.42 13.10 -11.02
CA GLN A 55 10.15 13.62 -10.51
C GLN A 55 8.98 13.02 -11.31
N VAL A 56 7.96 12.51 -10.62
CA VAL A 56 6.77 11.89 -11.23
C VAL A 56 6.09 12.86 -12.21
N GLU A 57 6.12 14.16 -11.90
CA GLU A 57 5.63 15.23 -12.76
C GLU A 57 6.31 15.23 -14.13
N ARG A 58 7.61 14.96 -14.18
CA ARG A 58 8.38 14.91 -15.43
C ARG A 58 8.06 13.65 -16.25
N LEU A 59 7.73 12.54 -15.60
CA LEU A 59 7.24 11.33 -16.27
C LEU A 59 5.89 11.56 -16.94
N VAL A 60 4.97 12.28 -16.30
CA VAL A 60 3.66 12.63 -16.89
C VAL A 60 3.86 13.48 -18.15
N GLU A 61 4.77 14.45 -18.11
CA GLU A 61 5.07 15.32 -19.26
C GLU A 61 5.65 14.55 -20.46
N VAL A 62 6.49 13.55 -20.20
CA VAL A 62 7.19 12.79 -21.26
C VAL A 62 6.33 11.67 -21.84
N ILE A 63 5.56 10.97 -21.00
CA ILE A 63 4.73 9.83 -21.41
C ILE A 63 3.38 10.30 -21.98
N ASP A 64 2.91 11.49 -21.60
CA ASP A 64 1.61 12.07 -21.96
C ASP A 64 0.46 11.05 -21.96
N PRO A 65 0.24 10.34 -20.82
CA PRO A 65 -0.81 9.34 -20.76
C PRO A 65 -2.19 10.02 -20.90
N PRO A 66 -3.18 9.35 -21.51
CA PRO A 66 -4.53 9.88 -21.65
C PRO A 66 -5.06 10.37 -20.30
N ARG A 67 -5.38 11.66 -20.21
CA ARG A 67 -5.90 12.24 -18.97
C ARG A 67 -7.29 11.70 -18.69
N SER A 68 -7.42 10.94 -17.61
CA SER A 68 -8.70 10.56 -17.03
C SER A 68 -8.83 11.18 -15.65
N PRO A 69 -9.92 11.91 -15.34
CA PRO A 69 -10.16 12.45 -14.00
C PRO A 69 -10.43 11.37 -12.94
N SER A 70 -10.54 10.10 -13.35
CA SER A 70 -10.88 8.98 -12.46
C SER A 70 -9.84 7.86 -12.44
N LEU A 71 -8.69 8.01 -13.12
CA LEU A 71 -7.63 7.00 -13.12
C LEU A 71 -6.30 7.62 -12.74
N HIS A 72 -5.56 6.94 -11.87
CA HIS A 72 -4.17 7.30 -11.63
C HIS A 72 -3.34 6.90 -12.87
N PRO A 73 -2.51 7.81 -13.42
CA PRO A 73 -1.97 7.70 -14.78
C PRO A 73 -0.97 6.55 -15.00
N PHE A 74 -0.43 5.95 -13.94
CA PHE A 74 0.64 4.94 -14.04
C PHE A 74 0.33 3.61 -13.39
N PHE A 75 -0.62 3.58 -12.46
CA PHE A 75 -0.98 2.37 -11.71
C PHE A 75 -2.39 2.52 -11.17
N GLN A 76 -3.10 1.41 -11.04
CA GLN A 76 -4.47 1.37 -10.51
C GLN A 76 -4.51 0.76 -9.10
N ALA A 77 -3.47 0.03 -8.73
CA ALA A 77 -3.27 -0.52 -7.40
C ALA A 77 -1.97 0.02 -6.78
N ALA A 78 -2.02 0.36 -5.50
CA ALA A 78 -0.85 0.75 -4.71
C ALA A 78 -0.73 -0.10 -3.45
N LEU A 79 0.49 -0.22 -2.95
CA LEU A 79 0.82 -0.90 -1.70
C LEU A 79 1.68 0.01 -0.85
N SER A 80 1.33 0.15 0.43
CA SER A 80 2.16 0.81 1.44
C SER A 80 2.41 -0.16 2.60
N LEU A 81 3.64 -0.15 3.12
CA LEU A 81 4.02 -0.91 4.31
C LEU A 81 4.51 0.05 5.39
N ASN A 82 3.80 0.08 6.51
CA ASN A 82 4.17 0.81 7.72
C ASN A 82 4.86 -0.16 8.69
N ASN A 83 6.17 -0.04 8.80
CA ASN A 83 6.99 -0.82 9.74
C ASN A 83 7.46 0.00 10.95
N PHE A 84 6.81 1.14 11.21
CA PHE A 84 7.16 2.01 12.32
C PHE A 84 6.73 1.41 13.66
N THR A 85 7.64 1.44 14.64
CA THR A 85 7.27 1.18 16.04
C THR A 85 6.43 2.36 16.55
N PRO A 86 5.24 2.13 17.15
CA PRO A 86 4.42 3.21 17.69
C PRO A 86 5.23 4.08 18.66
N THR A 87 5.35 5.37 18.36
CA THR A 87 6.02 6.31 19.27
C THR A 87 5.10 6.60 20.43
N THR A 88 5.28 5.86 21.54
CA THR A 88 4.63 6.17 22.81
C THR A 88 5.48 7.16 23.57
N PHE A 89 4.92 8.32 23.89
CA PHE A 89 5.56 9.30 24.75
C PHE A 89 4.90 9.26 26.12
N THR A 90 5.66 9.00 27.17
CA THR A 90 5.15 8.91 28.54
C THR A 90 5.79 9.99 29.41
N THR A 91 4.96 10.73 30.14
CA THR A 91 5.36 11.56 31.28
C THR A 91 5.04 10.84 32.60
N GLU A 92 5.36 11.44 33.75
CA GLU A 92 5.09 10.86 35.07
C GLU A 92 3.61 10.56 35.34
N THR A 93 2.68 11.20 34.62
CA THR A 93 1.23 11.05 34.85
C THR A 93 0.41 10.79 33.60
N LEU A 94 0.97 10.92 32.39
CA LEU A 94 0.22 10.79 31.14
C LEU A 94 0.96 9.93 30.11
N ARG A 95 0.21 9.10 29.40
CA ARG A 95 0.67 8.32 28.25
C ARG A 95 0.04 8.90 27.00
N PHE A 96 0.88 9.30 26.05
CA PHE A 96 0.50 9.76 24.72
C PHE A 96 0.82 8.67 23.71
N GLU A 97 -0.13 8.40 22.83
CA GLU A 97 0.00 7.43 21.76
C GLU A 97 -0.46 8.10 20.46
N ILE A 98 0.32 7.92 19.40
CA ILE A 98 -0.07 8.39 18.07
C ILE A 98 -1.06 7.38 17.52
N THR A 99 -2.32 7.78 17.42
CA THR A 99 -3.34 7.00 16.71
C THR A 99 -3.31 7.37 15.23
N PRO A 100 -3.03 6.41 14.32
CA PRO A 100 -3.11 6.66 12.89
C PRO A 100 -4.52 7.14 12.53
N ARG A 101 -4.60 8.19 11.71
CA ARG A 101 -5.87 8.67 11.17
C ARG A 101 -6.38 7.63 10.16
N PRO A 102 -7.69 7.30 10.17
CA PRO A 102 -8.22 6.42 9.14
C PRO A 102 -7.97 7.01 7.75
N LEU A 103 -7.62 6.13 6.82
CA LEU A 103 -7.27 6.47 5.46
C LEU A 103 -8.57 6.72 4.68
N ASP A 104 -9.04 7.96 4.75
CA ASP A 104 -10.41 8.29 4.33
C ASP A 104 -10.54 8.62 2.83
N ILE A 105 -9.44 8.60 2.05
CA ILE A 105 -9.43 9.03 0.64
C ILE A 105 -8.66 8.03 -0.23
N ALA A 106 -9.36 7.38 -1.16
CA ALA A 106 -8.76 6.59 -2.22
C ALA A 106 -7.99 7.51 -3.19
N LYS A 107 -6.65 7.44 -3.17
CA LYS A 107 -5.76 8.16 -4.09
C LYS A 107 -5.60 7.44 -5.45
N CYS A 108 -5.92 6.15 -5.50
CA CYS A 108 -5.98 5.28 -6.67
C CYS A 108 -7.15 4.30 -6.51
N ASP A 109 -7.38 3.42 -7.49
CA ASP A 109 -8.58 2.57 -7.52
C ASP A 109 -8.61 1.57 -6.34
N LEU A 110 -7.44 1.02 -5.99
CA LEU A 110 -7.21 0.10 -4.87
C LEU A 110 -5.89 0.45 -4.16
N HIS A 111 -5.91 0.67 -2.84
CA HIS A 111 -4.70 0.93 -2.07
C HIS A 111 -4.64 0.03 -0.84
N PHE A 112 -3.73 -0.93 -0.88
CA PHE A 112 -3.42 -1.82 0.24
C PHE A 112 -2.45 -1.15 1.20
N HIS A 113 -2.82 -1.10 2.47
CA HIS A 113 -1.99 -0.60 3.55
C HIS A 113 -1.70 -1.74 4.51
N PHE A 114 -0.43 -2.05 4.68
CA PHE A 114 0.04 -3.05 5.62
C PHE A 114 0.72 -2.37 6.79
N THR A 115 0.46 -2.84 8.01
CA THR A 115 1.12 -2.36 9.22
C THR A 115 1.74 -3.55 9.94
N GLU A 116 3.06 -3.53 10.13
CA GLU A 116 3.74 -4.56 10.90
C GLU A 116 3.49 -4.35 12.39
N CYS A 117 2.88 -5.35 13.02
CA CYS A 117 2.64 -5.35 14.45
C CYS A 117 3.82 -5.97 15.18
N HIS A 118 4.21 -5.37 16.29
CA HIS A 118 5.28 -5.89 17.15
C HIS A 118 4.78 -6.00 18.59
N HIS A 119 5.22 -7.05 19.29
CA HIS A 119 5.03 -7.19 20.72
C HIS A 119 5.92 -6.18 21.50
N THR A 120 5.66 -6.02 22.80
CA THR A 120 6.42 -5.11 23.68
C THR A 120 7.92 -5.43 23.71
N ASP A 121 8.29 -6.69 23.46
CA ASP A 121 9.67 -7.18 23.37
C ASP A 121 10.27 -7.05 21.95
N ARG A 122 9.57 -6.35 21.04
CA ARG A 122 9.93 -6.15 19.62
C ARG A 122 9.90 -7.42 18.77
N GLN A 123 9.27 -8.50 19.24
CA GLN A 123 9.05 -9.66 18.39
C GLN A 123 7.92 -9.40 17.36
N PRO A 124 8.01 -9.94 16.14
CA PRO A 124 6.93 -9.85 15.16
C PRO A 124 5.63 -10.42 15.73
N ALA A 125 4.56 -9.64 15.66
CA ALA A 125 3.22 -9.98 16.15
C ALA A 125 2.20 -10.11 15.00
N GLY A 126 2.69 -10.23 13.76
CA GLY A 126 1.88 -10.31 12.55
C GLY A 126 1.78 -8.98 11.79
N ILE A 127 0.90 -8.95 10.80
CA ILE A 127 0.67 -7.81 9.92
C ILE A 127 -0.83 -7.53 9.86
N ASP A 128 -1.21 -6.27 10.11
CA ASP A 128 -2.55 -5.77 9.84
C ASP A 128 -2.64 -5.26 8.41
N ALA A 129 -3.78 -5.48 7.75
CA ALA A 129 -4.01 -5.08 6.37
C ALA A 129 -5.32 -4.29 6.24
N GLU A 130 -5.26 -3.15 5.57
CA GLU A 130 -6.41 -2.32 5.24
C GLU A 130 -6.45 -2.09 3.73
N LEU A 131 -7.65 -2.12 3.15
CA LEU A 131 -7.84 -1.80 1.73
C LEU A 131 -8.79 -0.61 1.61
N VAL A 132 -8.24 0.46 1.02
CA VAL A 132 -8.98 1.66 0.62
C VAL A 132 -9.29 1.56 -0.86
N TYR A 133 -10.53 1.81 -1.26
CA TYR A 133 -10.96 1.60 -2.65
C TYR A 133 -11.95 2.65 -3.13
N SER A 134 -11.98 2.83 -4.45
CA SER A 134 -12.97 3.67 -5.12
C SER A 134 -14.34 2.99 -5.17
N THR A 135 -15.33 3.57 -4.49
CA THR A 135 -16.72 3.07 -4.53
C THR A 135 -17.41 3.28 -5.87
N ASP A 136 -16.83 4.13 -6.73
CA ASP A 136 -17.29 4.31 -8.11
C ASP A 136 -16.98 3.06 -8.96
N LEU A 137 -16.01 2.23 -8.54
CA LEU A 137 -15.51 1.08 -9.28
C LEU A 137 -15.78 -0.26 -8.59
N PHE A 138 -15.77 -0.31 -7.25
CA PHE A 138 -15.90 -1.55 -6.50
C PHE A 138 -16.92 -1.45 -5.37
N ASP A 139 -17.59 -2.58 -5.11
CA ASP A 139 -18.40 -2.78 -3.91
C ASP A 139 -17.61 -3.52 -2.82
N ALA A 140 -18.16 -3.50 -1.60
CA ALA A 140 -17.52 -4.12 -0.44
C ALA A 140 -17.34 -5.65 -0.59
N THR A 141 -18.25 -6.31 -1.31
CA THR A 141 -18.19 -7.77 -1.55
C THR A 141 -16.99 -8.12 -2.42
N THR A 142 -16.81 -7.37 -3.51
CA THR A 142 -15.70 -7.55 -4.46
C THR A 142 -14.36 -7.34 -3.77
N VAL A 143 -14.24 -6.25 -3.02
CA VAL A 143 -13.02 -5.91 -2.27
C VAL A 143 -12.74 -6.93 -1.16
N GLY A 144 -13.79 -7.43 -0.50
CA GLY A 144 -13.68 -8.54 0.45
C GLY A 144 -13.06 -9.78 -0.18
N SER A 145 -13.46 -10.13 -1.40
CA SER A 145 -12.90 -11.29 -2.12
C SER A 145 -11.40 -11.13 -2.45
N PHE A 146 -10.93 -9.91 -2.73
CA PHE A 146 -9.51 -9.65 -2.96
C PHE A 146 -8.68 -9.88 -1.70
N LEU A 147 -9.20 -9.46 -0.55
CA LEU A 147 -8.55 -9.65 0.74
C LEU A 147 -8.53 -11.12 1.17
N GLU A 148 -9.59 -11.87 0.87
CA GLU A 148 -9.62 -13.32 1.10
C GLU A 148 -8.62 -14.05 0.20
N GLY A 149 -8.55 -13.70 -1.08
CA GLY A 149 -7.56 -14.24 -2.01
C GLY A 149 -6.13 -13.95 -1.57
N LEU A 150 -5.83 -12.71 -1.17
CA LEU A 150 -4.53 -12.34 -0.62
C LEU A 150 -4.19 -13.16 0.63
N ARG A 151 -5.13 -13.30 1.58
CA ARG A 151 -4.93 -14.11 2.78
C ARG A 151 -4.62 -15.57 2.43
N ALA A 152 -5.31 -16.14 1.44
CA ALA A 152 -5.06 -17.51 0.99
C ALA A 152 -3.65 -17.66 0.40
N ILE A 153 -3.22 -16.72 -0.45
CA ILE A 153 -1.87 -16.71 -1.01
C ILE A 153 -0.81 -16.61 0.10
N LEU A 154 -0.98 -15.69 1.05
CA LEU A 154 -0.05 -15.51 2.17
C LEU A 154 0.04 -16.77 3.06
N ALA A 155 -1.08 -17.47 3.27
CA ALA A 155 -1.10 -18.69 4.06
C ALA A 155 -0.28 -19.83 3.40
N GLU A 156 -0.30 -19.92 2.07
CA GLU A 156 0.44 -20.95 1.33
C GLU A 156 1.96 -20.71 1.32
N ILE A 157 2.40 -19.45 1.39
CA ILE A 157 3.84 -19.11 1.30
C ILE A 157 4.56 -18.99 2.65
N THR A 158 3.83 -18.96 3.77
CA THR A 158 4.39 -18.72 5.12
C THR A 158 4.65 -20.04 5.88
N VAL A 159 5.09 -21.09 5.19
CA VAL A 159 5.35 -22.42 5.76
C VAL A 159 6.69 -22.48 6.49
#